data_AF-A0A9D9DLR5-F1
#
_entry.id   AF-A0A9D9DLR5-F1
#
_cell.length_a   1.000
_cell.length_b   1.000
_cell.length_c   1.000
_cell.angle_alpha   90.00
_cell.angle_beta   90.00
_cell.angle_gamma   90.00
#
_symmetry.space_group_name_H-M   'P 1'
#
loop_
_entity.id
_entity.type
_entity.pdbx_description
1 polymer ?
#
loop_
_entity_poly.entity_id
_entity_poly.type
_entity_poly.pdbx_seq_one_letter_code
_entity_poly.pdbx_strand_id
1 'polypeptide(L)'
;MKALFVSYNQAYHEEVLDIMQRSGLKGYTFWDTTMGSGSFKGEPHLGSHAWPTLNSSLLIMAEDSLVPGFKARIKALDEKSPAMGLRCFSWSIDQD
;
A
#
# COMPACT_ATOMS: atom_id res chain seq x y z
N MET A 1 17.86 -4.66 4.23
CA MET A 1 16.83 -4.04 3.38
C MET A 1 15.53 -4.82 3.49
N LYS A 2 14.41 -4.13 3.25
CA LYS A 2 13.09 -4.74 3.11
C LYS A 2 12.46 -4.35 1.78
N ALA A 3 11.73 -5.29 1.20
CA ALA A 3 10.70 -4.96 0.23
C ALA A 3 9.39 -4.66 0.95
N LEU A 4 8.69 -3.62 0.54
CA LEU A 4 7.38 -3.22 1.02
C LEU A 4 6.38 -3.32 -0.12
N PHE A 5 5.31 -4.07 0.07
CA PHE A 5 4.18 -4.12 -0.85
C PHE A 5 2.99 -3.40 -0.22
N VAL A 6 2.58 -2.30 -0.84
CA VAL A 6 1.45 -1.49 -0.40
C VAL A 6 0.31 -1.66 -1.39
N SER A 7 -0.80 -2.21 -0.94
CA SER A 7 -2.03 -2.37 -1.73
C SER A 7 -3.12 -1.50 -1.13
N TYR A 8 -3.76 -0.68 -1.95
CA TYR A 8 -4.69 0.35 -1.51
C TYR A 8 -5.74 0.67 -2.56
N ASN A 9 -6.92 1.09 -2.14
CA ASN A 9 -7.92 1.66 -3.06
C ASN A 9 -7.35 2.87 -3.81
N GLN A 10 -7.60 2.95 -5.12
CA GLN A 10 -7.05 3.99 -6.01
C GLN A 10 -7.28 5.43 -5.49
N ALA A 11 -8.34 5.66 -4.73
CA ALA A 11 -8.62 6.96 -4.12
C ALA A 11 -7.54 7.44 -3.12
N TYR A 12 -6.67 6.57 -2.61
CA TYR A 12 -5.56 6.91 -1.72
C TYR A 12 -4.22 7.14 -2.41
N HIS A 13 -4.18 7.16 -3.75
CA HIS A 13 -2.92 7.22 -4.47
C HIS A 13 -2.06 8.42 -4.09
N GLU A 14 -2.65 9.62 -4.04
CA GLU A 14 -1.93 10.84 -3.71
C GLU A 14 -1.43 10.83 -2.26
N GLU A 15 -2.26 10.41 -1.31
CA GLU A 15 -1.89 10.34 0.11
C GLU A 15 -0.80 9.30 0.39
N VAL A 16 -0.87 8.13 -0.26
CA VAL A 16 0.15 7.09 -0.11
C VAL A 16 1.48 7.57 -0.69
N LEU A 17 1.49 8.24 -1.85
CA LEU A 17 2.69 8.82 -2.42
C LEU A 17 3.27 9.95 -1.55
N ASP A 18 2.43 10.83 -1.00
CA ASP A 18 2.88 11.89 -0.08
C ASP A 18 3.51 11.30 1.19
N ILE A 19 2.89 10.29 1.81
CA ILE A 19 3.45 9.58 2.97
C ILE A 19 4.80 8.95 2.61
N MET A 20 4.91 8.31 1.46
CA MET A 20 6.13 7.66 0.98
C MET A 20 7.26 8.70 0.82
N GLN A 21 6.99 9.80 0.10
CA GLN A 21 7.97 10.87 -0.12
C GLN A 21 8.43 11.52 1.18
N ARG A 22 7.49 11.85 2.09
CA ARG A 22 7.81 12.41 3.41
C ARG A 22 8.55 11.43 4.33
N SER A 23 8.47 10.14 4.04
CA SER A 23 9.23 9.10 4.75
C SER A 23 10.63 8.88 4.16
N GLY A 24 11.03 9.67 3.16
CA GLY A 24 12.33 9.56 2.52
C GLY A 24 12.44 8.41 1.50
N LEU A 25 11.34 7.73 1.20
CA LEU A 25 11.27 6.64 0.22
C LEU A 25 11.03 7.24 -1.17
N LYS A 26 12.02 7.14 -2.06
CA LYS A 26 11.99 7.77 -3.40
C LYS A 26 11.76 6.78 -4.53
N GLY A 27 12.31 5.57 -4.42
CA GLY A 27 12.21 4.55 -5.47
C GLY A 27 11.03 3.62 -5.23
N TYR A 28 10.22 3.40 -6.27
CA TYR A 28 9.10 2.47 -6.24
C TYR A 28 8.76 1.95 -7.64
N THR A 29 8.14 0.78 -7.68
CA THR A 29 7.42 0.25 -8.85
C THR A 29 5.94 0.37 -8.57
N PHE A 30 5.18 0.83 -9.56
CA PHE A 30 3.74 1.09 -9.45
C PHE A 30 2.95 0.20 -10.40
N TRP A 31 1.92 -0.47 -9.87
CA TRP A 31 0.85 -1.05 -10.66
C TRP A 31 -0.38 -0.18 -10.50
N ASP A 32 -0.80 0.43 -11.60
CA ASP A 32 -1.93 1.35 -11.65
C ASP A 32 -3.24 0.69 -11.23
N THR A 33 -3.50 -0.51 -11.75
CA THR A 33 -4.69 -1.28 -11.43
C THR A 33 -4.32 -2.69 -10.98
N THR A 34 -4.78 -3.05 -9.79
CA THR A 34 -4.75 -4.41 -9.25
C THR A 34 -6.12 -4.78 -8.69
N MET A 35 -6.42 -6.08 -8.69
CA MET A 35 -7.66 -6.64 -8.15
C MET A 35 -7.34 -7.56 -6.98
N GLY A 36 -8.23 -7.61 -5.99
CA GLY A 36 -8.01 -8.50 -4.85
C GLY A 36 -9.19 -8.60 -3.90
N SER A 37 -9.16 -9.64 -3.07
CA SER A 37 -10.09 -9.86 -1.98
C SER A 37 -9.32 -10.03 -0.68
N GLY A 38 -9.75 -9.33 0.37
CA GLY A 38 -9.24 -9.56 1.73
C GLY A 38 -9.64 -10.94 2.25
N SER A 39 -8.87 -11.47 3.19
CA SER A 39 -9.12 -12.80 3.77
C SER A 39 -10.08 -12.80 4.97
N PHE A 40 -10.40 -11.63 5.54
CA PHE A 40 -11.14 -11.54 6.81
C PHE A 40 -12.40 -10.68 6.71
N LYS A 41 -12.29 -9.48 6.12
CA LYS A 41 -13.36 -8.49 6.05
C LYS A 41 -13.18 -7.57 4.84
N GLY A 42 -14.23 -6.84 4.51
CA GLY A 42 -14.27 -5.88 3.40
C GLY A 42 -14.77 -6.50 2.12
N GLU A 43 -15.28 -5.66 1.23
CA GLU A 43 -15.75 -6.09 -0.09
C GLU A 43 -14.56 -6.35 -1.04
N PRO A 44 -14.65 -7.34 -1.93
CA PRO A 44 -13.64 -7.56 -2.95
C PRO A 44 -13.52 -6.37 -3.91
N HIS A 45 -12.29 -5.90 -4.14
CA HIS A 45 -11.99 -4.86 -5.12
C HIS A 45 -11.66 -5.53 -6.46
N LEU A 46 -12.69 -6.00 -7.16
CA LEU A 46 -12.59 -6.75 -8.41
C LEU A 46 -13.10 -5.99 -9.64
N GLY A 47 -13.54 -4.74 -9.47
CA GLY A 47 -14.08 -3.92 -10.57
C GLY A 47 -15.39 -4.45 -11.20
N SER A 48 -16.00 -5.50 -10.65
CA SER A 48 -17.18 -6.18 -11.22
C SER A 48 -18.53 -5.64 -10.75
N HIS A 49 -18.54 -4.62 -9.88
CA HIS A 49 -19.75 -4.04 -9.30
C HIS A 49 -20.20 -2.78 -10.05
N ALA A 50 -21.46 -2.36 -9.86
CA ALA A 50 -22.00 -1.12 -10.43
C ALA A 50 -21.21 0.13 -10.03
N TRP A 51 -20.59 0.11 -8.85
CA TRP A 51 -19.58 1.06 -8.40
C TRP A 51 -18.25 0.30 -8.27
N PRO A 52 -17.46 0.23 -9.35
CA PRO A 52 -16.30 -0.64 -9.40
C PRO A 52 -15.20 -0.09 -8.50
N THR A 53 -14.90 -0.81 -7.42
CA THR A 53 -13.72 -0.54 -6.61
C THR A 53 -12.55 -1.36 -7.12
N LEU A 54 -11.43 -0.69 -7.35
CA LEU A 54 -10.15 -1.26 -7.75
C LEU A 54 -9.05 -0.81 -6.80
N ASN A 55 -7.96 -1.56 -6.77
CA ASN A 55 -6.76 -1.18 -6.04
C ASN A 55 -5.70 -0.63 -6.98
N SER A 56 -4.78 0.13 -6.41
CA SER A 56 -3.43 0.32 -6.93
C SER A 56 -2.44 -0.41 -6.02
N SER A 57 -1.22 -0.61 -6.50
CA SER A 57 -0.17 -1.20 -5.65
C SER A 57 1.21 -0.61 -5.89
N LEU A 58 1.98 -0.49 -4.82
CA LEU A 58 3.37 -0.05 -4.83
C LEU A 58 4.28 -1.15 -4.30
N LEU A 59 5.40 -1.38 -4.97
CA LEU A 59 6.53 -2.13 -4.43
C LEU A 59 7.69 -1.16 -4.18
N ILE A 60 8.20 -1.14 -2.95
CA ILE A 60 9.24 -0.22 -2.51
C ILE A 60 10.38 -1.02 -1.91
N MET A 61 11.61 -0.81 -2.36
CA MET A 61 12.80 -1.33 -1.69
C MET A 61 13.32 -0.26 -0.73
N ALA A 62 13.40 -0.59 0.56
CA ALA A 62 13.65 0.36 1.62
C ALA A 62 14.76 -0.12 2.58
N GLU A 63 15.52 0.84 3.10
CA GLU A 63 16.39 0.62 4.24
C GLU A 63 15.58 0.26 5.49
N ASP A 64 16.09 -0.68 6.27
CA ASP A 64 15.39 -1.22 7.45
C ASP A 64 15.02 -0.12 8.46
N SER A 65 15.83 0.93 8.55
CA SER A 65 15.62 2.07 9.43
C SER A 65 14.39 2.93 9.08
N LEU A 66 13.99 2.97 7.81
CA LEU A 66 12.85 3.77 7.33
C LEU A 66 11.51 3.03 7.46
N VAL A 67 11.55 1.69 7.47
CA VAL A 67 10.37 0.83 7.42
C VAL A 67 9.39 1.06 8.58
N PRO A 68 9.80 1.12 9.87
CA PRO A 68 8.86 1.27 10.97
C PRO A 68 8.05 2.57 10.88
N GLY A 69 8.70 3.68 10.53
CA GLY A 69 8.07 4.99 10.42
C GLY A 69 7.03 5.03 9.28
N PHE A 70 7.39 4.50 8.12
CA PHE A 70 6.47 4.41 6.98
C PHE A 70 5.25 3.53 7.30
N LYS A 71 5.47 2.33 7.85
CA LYS A 71 4.36 1.41 8.21
C LYS A 71 3.42 2.02 9.25
N ALA A 72 3.95 2.78 10.22
CA ALA A 72 3.12 3.47 11.21
C ALA A 72 2.20 4.52 10.56
N ARG A 73 2.72 5.31 9.62
CA ARG A 73 1.92 6.32 8.88
C ARG A 73 0.86 5.68 7.98
N ILE A 74 1.22 4.61 7.28
CA ILE A 74 0.25 3.83 6.47
C ILE A 74 -0.85 3.25 7.35
N LYS A 75 -0.51 2.66 8.50
CA LYS A 75 -1.49 2.14 9.46
C LYS A 75 -2.42 3.25 9.97
N ALA A 76 -1.88 4.41 10.31
CA ALA A 76 -2.68 5.55 10.74
C ALA A 76 -3.62 6.09 9.64
N LEU A 77 -3.26 5.96 8.35
CA LEU A 77 -4.15 6.27 7.24
C LEU A 77 -5.28 5.24 7.12
N ASP A 78 -4.96 3.94 7.21
CA ASP A 78 -5.96 2.86 7.15
C ASP A 78 -7.01 2.96 8.28
N GLU A 79 -6.57 3.32 9.48
CA GLU A 79 -7.45 3.46 10.65
C GLU A 79 -8.48 4.59 10.52
N LYS A 80 -8.24 5.59 9.65
CA LYS A 80 -9.22 6.66 9.38
C LYS A 80 -10.41 6.18 8.59
N SER A 81 -10.23 5.23 7.67
CA SER A 81 -11.34 4.65 6.90
C SER A 81 -11.04 3.19 6.53
N PRO A 82 -11.24 2.24 7.46
CA PRO A 82 -10.87 0.83 7.26
C PRO A 82 -11.57 0.15 6.08
N ALA A 83 -12.72 0.67 5.64
CA ALA A 83 -13.47 0.17 4.49
C ALA A 83 -12.78 0.45 3.14
N MET A 84 -11.87 1.44 3.10
CA MET A 84 -11.13 1.78 1.89
C MET A 84 -10.02 0.79 1.58
N GLY A 85 -9.64 -0.08 2.53
CA GLY A 85 -8.68 -1.16 2.31
C GLY A 85 -7.28 -0.66 1.97
N LEU A 86 -6.42 -0.51 2.98
CA LEU A 86 -5.01 -0.16 2.82
C LEU A 86 -4.13 -1.14 3.60
N ARG A 87 -3.21 -1.83 2.93
CA ARG A 87 -2.32 -2.82 3.54
C ARG A 87 -0.88 -2.58 3.13
N CYS A 88 0.04 -2.71 4.08
CA CYS A 88 1.48 -2.69 3.81
C CYS A 88 2.13 -3.95 4.39
N PHE A 89 2.56 -4.82 3.49
CA PHE A 89 3.32 -6.04 3.80
C PHE A 89 4.82 -5.77 3.63
N SER A 90 5.64 -6.53 4.33
CA SER A 90 7.09 -6.37 4.27
C SER A 90 7.80 -7.72 4.37
N TRP A 91 8.83 -7.93 3.56
CA TRP A 91 9.71 -9.10 3.66
C TRP A 91 11.18 -8.69 3.54
N SER A 92 12.08 -9.52 4.08
CA SER A 92 13.53 -9.35 3.90
C SER A 92 13.91 -9.60 2.45
N ILE A 93 14.82 -8.79 1.95
CA ILE A 93 15.50 -9.03 0.67
C ILE A 93 17.00 -9.10 0.92
N ASP A 94 17.65 -10.02 0.22
CA ASP A 94 19.11 -10.09 0.19
C ASP A 94 19.64 -9.04 -0.78
N GLN A 95 20.83 -8.53 -0.49
CA GLN A 95 21.59 -7.66 -1.38
C GLN A 95 22.76 -8.48 -1.94
N ASP A 96 23.04 -8.31 -3.23
CA ASP A 96 24.26 -8.81 -3.86
C ASP A 96 25.50 -8.02 -3.40
#